data_AF-A0A6P7PVC4-F1
#
_entry.id   AF-A0A6P7PVC4-F1
#
_cell.length_a   1.000
_cell.length_b   1.000
_cell.length_c   1.000
_cell.angle_alpha   90.00
_cell.angle_beta   90.00
_cell.angle_gamma   90.00
#
_symmetry.space_group_name_H-M   'P 1'
#
loop_
_entity.id
_entity.type
_entity.pdbx_description
1 polymer ?
#
loop_
_entity_poly.entity_id
_entity_poly.type
_entity_poly.pdbx_seq_one_letter_code
_entity_poly.pdbx_strand_id
1 'polypeptide(L)'
;MLSSFQGKLVRNAEDKKTVICIEGNIASGKTTCLEYFSKTSNIEVFTEPVSKWRNVCGHNPLALMYQDPERWGITLQTYVQLTMLDRHLSSTSASVRMMERSIFSAKYIFVENLFRSGKMPAVDYAVLSEWFNWIITNISIPVDLIVYLQTSPQTCHERLKQRCREEEKVIPLEYLESIHQLYEDWLIKKTTVPLPAPILVIPADHDLQKMLHQYEKNRDRILAADRL
;
A
#
# COMPACT_ATOMS: atom_id res chain seq x y z
N MET A 1 -30.17 16.56 18.39
CA MET A 1 -30.59 16.42 16.98
C MET A 1 -29.43 16.93 16.14
N LEU A 2 -28.43 16.07 15.88
CA LEU A 2 -27.23 16.46 15.13
C LEU A 2 -27.42 16.06 13.67
N SER A 3 -27.34 17.09 12.85
CA SER A 3 -27.42 17.12 11.40
C SER A 3 -26.64 15.99 10.72
N SER A 4 -27.31 15.33 9.78
CA SER A 4 -26.76 14.38 8.82
C SER A 4 -25.71 15.06 7.93
N PHE A 5 -24.42 14.75 8.14
CA PHE A 5 -23.38 15.03 7.16
C PHE A 5 -23.52 14.07 5.98
N GLN A 6 -24.45 14.39 5.07
CA GLN A 6 -24.54 13.75 3.76
C GLN A 6 -23.59 14.45 2.80
N GLY A 7 -22.59 13.69 2.32
CA GLY A 7 -21.73 14.07 1.20
C GLY A 7 -20.29 13.64 1.44
N LYS A 8 -19.86 12.52 0.84
CA LYS A 8 -18.43 12.24 0.70
C LYS A 8 -17.80 13.43 -0.02
N LEU A 9 -16.84 14.09 0.63
CA LEU A 9 -16.06 15.15 0.01
C LEU A 9 -15.32 14.52 -1.17
N VAL A 10 -15.51 15.12 -2.35
CA VAL A 10 -15.09 14.69 -3.69
C VAL A 10 -16.05 13.74 -4.43
N ARG A 11 -16.99 14.36 -5.16
CA ARG A 11 -17.50 13.86 -6.45
C ARG A 11 -17.73 15.07 -7.37
N ASN A 12 -16.84 15.28 -8.32
CA ASN A 12 -17.27 15.72 -9.65
C ASN A 12 -17.48 14.45 -10.47
N ALA A 13 -18.57 14.41 -11.21
CA ALA A 13 -18.91 13.33 -12.13
C ALA A 13 -17.94 13.38 -13.33
N GLU A 14 -16.75 12.81 -13.15
CA GLU A 14 -15.88 12.41 -14.26
C GLU A 14 -16.02 10.90 -14.47
N ASP A 15 -15.80 10.46 -15.72
CA ASP A 15 -15.81 9.05 -16.12
C ASP A 15 -15.18 8.18 -15.04
N LYS A 16 -15.93 7.18 -14.54
CA LYS A 16 -15.48 6.29 -13.45
C LYS A 16 -14.14 5.66 -13.86
N LYS A 17 -13.05 6.12 -13.25
CA LYS A 17 -11.71 5.58 -13.45
C LYS A 17 -11.54 4.31 -12.64
N THR A 18 -10.93 3.29 -13.23
CA THR A 18 -10.62 2.03 -12.54
C THR A 18 -9.40 2.23 -11.65
N VAL A 19 -9.52 1.99 -10.36
CA VAL A 19 -8.41 2.09 -9.40
C VAL A 19 -7.95 0.71 -8.96
N ILE A 20 -6.67 0.41 -9.21
CA ILE A 20 -6.04 -0.87 -8.89
C ILE A 20 -4.90 -0.63 -7.91
N CYS A 21 -4.92 -1.29 -6.76
CA CYS A 21 -3.84 -1.22 -5.77
C CYS A 21 -2.97 -2.48 -5.86
N ILE A 22 -1.68 -2.30 -6.12
CA ILE A 22 -0.68 -3.37 -6.08
C ILE A 22 -0.14 -3.47 -4.66
N GLU A 23 -0.52 -4.54 -3.96
CA GLU A 23 -0.19 -4.80 -2.57
C GLU A 23 0.87 -5.91 -2.45
N GLY A 24 1.64 -5.89 -1.37
CA GLY A 24 2.70 -6.88 -1.16
C GLY A 24 3.76 -6.43 -0.16
N ASN A 25 4.53 -7.39 0.35
CA ASN A 25 5.59 -7.15 1.32
C ASN A 25 6.70 -6.21 0.77
N ILE A 26 7.59 -5.71 1.62
CA ILE A 26 8.77 -4.95 1.20
C ILE A 26 9.59 -5.81 0.22
N ALA A 27 10.08 -5.20 -0.86
CA ALA A 27 10.81 -5.90 -1.92
C ALA A 27 10.07 -7.06 -2.62
N SER A 28 8.73 -7.12 -2.56
CA SER A 28 7.92 -8.13 -3.28
C SER A 28 7.84 -7.95 -4.81
N GLY A 29 8.42 -6.88 -5.36
CA GLY A 29 8.38 -6.60 -6.81
C GLY A 29 7.23 -5.70 -7.29
N LYS A 30 6.55 -4.98 -6.38
CA LYS A 30 5.45 -4.06 -6.73
C LYS A 30 5.86 -3.00 -7.76
N THR A 31 6.97 -2.30 -7.52
CA THR A 31 7.48 -1.27 -8.44
C THR A 31 7.74 -1.87 -9.83
N THR A 32 8.32 -3.08 -9.90
CA THR A 32 8.54 -3.80 -11.17
C THR A 32 7.24 -4.16 -11.89
N CYS A 33 6.20 -4.57 -11.15
CA CYS A 33 4.87 -4.80 -11.72
C CYS A 33 4.28 -3.51 -12.32
N LEU A 34 4.37 -2.39 -11.59
CA LEU A 34 3.92 -1.09 -12.08
C LEU A 34 4.70 -0.63 -13.32
N GLU A 35 6.01 -0.80 -13.34
CA GLU A 35 6.87 -0.49 -14.49
C GLU A 35 6.54 -1.33 -15.74
N TYR A 36 6.04 -2.55 -15.55
CA TYR A 36 5.56 -3.37 -16.65
C TYR A 36 4.25 -2.79 -17.24
N PHE A 37 3.29 -2.42 -16.39
CA PHE A 37 2.00 -1.88 -16.85
C PHE A 37 2.07 -0.43 -17.34
N SER A 38 3.02 0.38 -16.87
CA SER A 38 3.20 1.78 -17.31
C SER A 38 3.50 1.92 -18.80
N LYS A 39 3.92 0.84 -19.46
CA LYS A 39 4.14 0.77 -20.92
C LYS A 39 2.85 0.65 -21.73
N THR A 40 1.71 0.49 -21.07
CA THR A 40 0.39 0.36 -21.71
C THR A 40 -0.26 1.74 -21.80
N SER A 41 -0.86 2.05 -22.95
CA SER A 41 -1.64 3.28 -23.10
C SER A 41 -2.81 3.32 -22.10
N ASN A 42 -3.18 4.53 -21.67
CA ASN A 42 -4.30 4.80 -20.76
C ASN A 42 -4.17 4.20 -19.35
N ILE A 43 -2.96 3.85 -18.91
CA ILE A 43 -2.63 3.53 -17.52
C ILE A 43 -1.71 4.61 -16.95
N GLU A 44 -2.08 5.17 -15.80
CA GLU A 44 -1.19 6.01 -15.01
C GLU A 44 -0.78 5.28 -13.73
N VAL A 45 0.53 5.26 -13.45
CA VAL A 45 1.11 4.57 -12.30
C VAL A 45 1.51 5.56 -11.20
N PHE A 46 1.14 5.23 -9.96
CA PHE A 46 1.44 6.01 -8.77
C PHE A 46 2.28 5.15 -7.82
N THR A 47 3.59 5.34 -7.84
CA THR A 47 4.51 4.65 -6.91
C THR A 47 4.42 5.23 -5.50
N GLU A 48 4.89 4.47 -4.51
CA GLU A 48 4.99 4.95 -3.13
C GLU A 48 5.85 6.23 -3.11
N PRO A 49 5.43 7.32 -2.44
CA PRO A 49 6.16 8.58 -2.39
C PRO A 49 7.37 8.50 -1.43
N VAL A 50 8.19 7.46 -1.55
CA VAL A 50 9.38 7.21 -0.71
C VAL A 50 10.33 8.40 -0.69
N SER A 51 10.45 9.16 -1.80
CA SER A 51 11.24 10.39 -1.83
C SER A 51 10.76 11.43 -0.83
N LYS A 52 9.43 11.61 -0.68
CA LYS A 52 8.85 12.49 0.35
C LYS A 52 9.20 11.97 1.75
N TRP A 53 9.15 10.66 1.98
CA TRP A 53 9.43 10.06 3.29
C TRP A 53 10.91 10.09 3.69
N ARG A 54 11.81 10.25 2.72
CA ARG A 54 13.26 10.36 2.93
C ARG A 54 13.74 11.80 3.10
N ASN A 55 12.93 12.78 2.76
CA ASN A 55 13.27 14.20 2.89
C ASN A 55 12.04 15.04 3.22
N VAL A 56 11.81 15.22 4.53
CA VAL A 56 10.86 16.17 5.09
C VAL A 56 11.65 17.29 5.72
N CYS A 57 11.78 18.42 5.02
CA CYS A 57 12.55 19.58 5.47
C CYS A 57 13.98 19.21 5.92
N GLY A 58 14.69 18.41 5.12
CA GLY A 58 16.06 17.97 5.41
C GLY A 58 16.18 16.74 6.33
N HIS A 59 15.06 16.20 6.83
CA HIS A 59 15.06 15.02 7.70
C HIS A 59 14.61 13.78 6.93
N ASN A 60 15.08 12.60 7.34
CA ASN A 60 14.68 11.32 6.77
C ASN A 60 13.82 10.51 7.75
N PRO A 61 12.50 10.80 7.88
CA PRO A 61 11.59 10.05 8.74
C PRO A 61 11.61 8.55 8.53
N LEU A 62 11.81 8.08 7.29
CA LEU A 62 11.91 6.66 7.00
C LEU A 62 13.11 6.02 7.71
N ALA A 63 14.29 6.63 7.60
CA ALA A 63 15.49 6.18 8.32
C ALA A 63 15.30 6.25 9.85
N LEU A 64 14.74 7.37 10.34
CA LEU A 64 14.49 7.57 11.77
C LEU A 64 13.57 6.49 12.35
N MET A 65 12.52 6.08 11.62
CA MET A 65 11.63 5.00 12.05
C MET A 65 12.32 3.64 12.10
N TYR A 66 13.20 3.32 11.15
CA TYR A 66 13.94 2.06 11.22
C TYR A 66 15.01 2.05 12.33
N GLN A 67 15.51 3.22 12.75
CA GLN A 67 16.47 3.36 13.85
C GLN A 67 15.80 3.31 15.22
N ASP A 68 14.71 4.05 15.40
CA ASP A 68 13.94 4.12 16.64
C ASP A 68 12.43 4.15 16.30
N PRO A 69 11.82 2.96 16.11
CA PRO A 69 10.42 2.85 15.74
C PRO A 69 9.46 3.29 16.85
N GLU A 70 9.88 3.23 18.12
CA GLU A 70 9.08 3.70 19.26
C GLU A 70 8.92 5.22 19.22
N ARG A 71 10.00 5.95 18.95
CA ARG A 71 9.96 7.41 18.87
C ARG A 71 9.35 7.93 17.58
N TRP A 72 9.66 7.30 16.45
CA TRP A 72 9.37 7.83 15.12
C TRP A 72 8.25 7.10 14.37
N GLY A 73 7.73 6.01 14.94
CA GLY A 73 6.64 5.22 14.36
C GLY A 73 5.41 6.09 14.04
N ILE A 74 4.85 6.79 15.03
CA ILE A 74 3.68 7.67 14.81
C ILE A 74 3.99 8.79 13.82
N THR A 75 5.18 9.40 13.88
CA THR A 75 5.58 10.49 12.99
C THR A 75 5.57 10.03 11.53
N LEU A 76 6.23 8.90 11.24
CA LEU A 76 6.25 8.36 9.88
C LEU A 76 4.85 7.90 9.45
N GLN A 77 4.12 7.15 10.28
CA GLN A 77 2.83 6.60 9.89
C GLN A 77 1.77 7.69 9.63
N THR A 78 1.78 8.78 10.40
CA THR A 78 0.95 9.97 10.11
C THR A 78 1.25 10.52 8.71
N TYR A 79 2.54 10.66 8.38
CA TYR A 79 2.95 11.22 7.10
C TYR A 79 2.69 10.26 5.93
N VAL A 80 2.82 8.94 6.16
CA VAL A 80 2.44 7.90 5.19
C VAL A 80 0.93 7.97 4.91
N GLN A 81 0.07 8.04 5.93
CA GLN A 81 -1.38 8.17 5.69
C GLN A 81 -1.71 9.44 4.88
N LEU A 82 -1.11 10.59 5.21
CA LEU A 82 -1.30 11.84 4.47
C LEU A 82 -0.87 11.70 3.00
N THR A 83 0.34 11.19 2.76
CA THR A 83 0.89 11.09 1.40
C THR A 83 0.20 10.00 0.57
N MET A 84 -0.33 8.94 1.19
CA MET A 84 -1.16 7.96 0.50
C MET A 84 -2.55 8.51 0.19
N LEU A 85 -3.15 9.31 1.08
CA LEU A 85 -4.40 10.02 0.81
C LEU A 85 -4.24 10.98 -0.39
N ASP A 86 -3.16 11.77 -0.42
CA ASP A 86 -2.79 12.65 -1.53
C ASP A 86 -2.73 11.88 -2.87
N ARG A 87 -2.17 10.67 -2.86
CA ARG A 87 -2.13 9.78 -4.04
C ARG A 87 -3.51 9.28 -4.46
N HIS A 88 -4.38 8.95 -3.50
CA HIS A 88 -5.76 8.55 -3.78
C HIS A 88 -6.59 9.70 -4.36
N LEU A 89 -6.30 10.94 -3.96
CA LEU A 89 -7.02 12.14 -4.39
C LEU A 89 -6.42 12.83 -5.62
N SER A 90 -5.21 12.44 -6.03
CA SER A 90 -4.57 12.97 -7.25
C SER A 90 -5.49 12.78 -8.45
N SER A 91 -5.59 13.76 -9.35
CA SER A 91 -6.33 13.60 -10.60
C SER A 91 -5.54 12.74 -11.59
N THR A 92 -6.24 12.08 -12.52
CA THR A 92 -5.62 11.29 -13.59
C THR A 92 -6.42 11.46 -14.87
N SER A 93 -5.74 11.65 -15.99
CA SER A 93 -6.39 11.66 -17.31
C SER A 93 -6.57 10.23 -17.85
N ALA A 94 -5.76 9.27 -17.38
CA ALA A 94 -5.81 7.87 -17.76
C ALA A 94 -7.14 7.22 -17.36
N SER A 95 -7.54 6.12 -18.03
CA SER A 95 -8.75 5.37 -17.67
C SER A 95 -8.50 4.43 -16.48
N VAL A 96 -7.26 3.97 -16.33
CA VAL A 96 -6.83 3.10 -15.23
C VAL A 96 -5.75 3.80 -14.41
N ARG A 97 -5.95 3.82 -13.10
CA ARG A 97 -4.95 4.22 -12.11
C ARG A 97 -4.42 2.98 -11.42
N MET A 98 -3.11 2.75 -11.50
CA MET A 98 -2.44 1.71 -10.72
C MET A 98 -1.59 2.33 -9.62
N MET A 99 -1.78 1.89 -8.38
CA MET A 99 -1.11 2.45 -7.21
C MET A 99 -0.24 1.42 -6.53
N GLU A 100 0.97 1.80 -6.12
CA GLU A 100 1.78 1.01 -5.22
C GLU A 100 1.24 1.19 -3.81
N ARG A 101 0.67 0.12 -3.23
CA ARG A 101 -0.04 0.14 -1.95
C ARG A 101 -1.25 1.08 -1.93
N SER A 102 -1.81 1.26 -0.73
CA SER A 102 -2.99 2.07 -0.47
C SER A 102 -2.95 2.65 0.95
N ILE A 103 -3.87 3.58 1.26
CA ILE A 103 -4.07 4.03 2.64
C ILE A 103 -4.50 2.86 3.55
N PHE A 104 -5.13 1.82 2.98
CA PHE A 104 -5.55 0.63 3.73
C PHE A 104 -4.35 -0.18 4.23
N SER A 105 -3.33 -0.41 3.40
CA SER A 105 -2.11 -1.09 3.87
C SER A 105 -1.28 -0.23 4.83
N ALA A 106 -1.32 1.10 4.71
CA ALA A 106 -0.72 1.96 5.74
C ALA A 106 -1.31 1.67 7.13
N LYS A 107 -2.65 1.52 7.23
CA LYS A 107 -3.32 1.21 8.50
C LYS A 107 -3.22 -0.27 8.89
N TYR A 108 -3.68 -1.17 8.04
CA TYR A 108 -3.88 -2.59 8.39
C TYR A 108 -2.60 -3.42 8.38
N ILE A 109 -1.53 -2.92 7.76
CA ILE A 109 -0.23 -3.60 7.75
C ILE A 109 0.75 -2.84 8.62
N PHE A 110 1.09 -1.59 8.30
CA PHE A 110 2.23 -0.93 8.94
C PHE A 110 1.93 -0.37 10.33
N VAL A 111 0.81 0.36 10.50
CA VAL A 111 0.37 0.80 11.83
C VAL A 111 0.05 -0.39 12.73
N GLU A 112 -0.65 -1.40 12.19
CA GLU A 112 -0.96 -2.63 12.93
C GLU A 112 0.32 -3.37 13.37
N ASN A 113 1.33 -3.48 12.50
CA ASN A 113 2.60 -4.11 12.84
C ASN A 113 3.33 -3.39 13.99
N LEU A 114 3.40 -2.05 13.93
CA LEU A 114 4.04 -1.26 15.00
C LEU A 114 3.31 -1.46 16.33
N PHE A 115 1.99 -1.51 16.32
CA PHE A 115 1.21 -1.76 17.53
C PHE A 115 1.38 -3.18 18.07
N ARG A 116 1.23 -4.21 17.22
CA ARG A 116 1.39 -5.63 17.63
C ARG A 116 2.79 -5.98 18.10
N SER A 117 3.81 -5.29 17.59
CA SER A 117 5.20 -5.47 18.02
C SER A 117 5.55 -4.67 19.28
N GLY A 118 4.60 -3.98 19.91
CA GLY A 118 4.82 -3.17 21.11
C GLY A 118 5.57 -1.87 20.86
N LYS A 119 5.81 -1.50 19.60
CA LYS A 119 6.57 -0.32 19.18
C LYS A 119 5.70 0.93 19.00
N MET A 120 4.40 0.83 19.23
CA MET A 120 3.46 1.96 19.19
C MET A 120 2.58 1.91 20.44
N PRO A 121 2.58 2.96 21.28
CA PRO A 121 1.66 3.08 22.40
C PRO A 121 0.20 2.98 21.97
N ALA A 122 -0.65 2.46 22.86
CA ALA A 122 -2.08 2.28 22.57
C ALA A 122 -2.80 3.59 22.21
N VAL A 123 -2.40 4.72 22.81
CA VAL A 123 -2.95 6.04 22.50
C VAL A 123 -2.59 6.48 21.08
N ASP A 124 -1.34 6.27 20.65
CA ASP A 124 -0.87 6.62 19.30
C ASP A 124 -1.60 5.79 18.24
N TYR A 125 -1.77 4.49 18.52
CA TYR A 125 -2.55 3.60 17.67
C TYR A 125 -4.02 4.05 17.57
N ALA A 126 -4.65 4.40 18.70
CA ALA A 126 -6.04 4.85 18.73
C ALA A 126 -6.22 6.14 17.90
N VAL A 127 -5.35 7.14 18.09
CA VAL A 127 -5.36 8.38 17.31
C VAL A 127 -5.23 8.09 15.82
N LEU A 128 -4.21 7.35 15.39
CA LEU A 128 -4.03 7.01 13.97
C LEU A 128 -5.22 6.22 13.39
N SER A 129 -5.91 5.44 14.21
CA SER A 129 -7.10 4.68 13.81
C SER A 129 -8.30 5.60 13.63
N GLU A 130 -8.53 6.55 14.53
CA GLU A 130 -9.60 7.54 14.41
C GLU A 130 -9.40 8.43 13.18
N TRP A 131 -8.17 8.88 12.93
CA TRP A 131 -7.80 9.63 11.73
C TRP A 131 -8.12 8.84 10.45
N PHE A 132 -7.65 7.59 10.38
CA PHE A 132 -7.93 6.71 9.25
C PHE A 132 -9.44 6.50 9.05
N ASN A 133 -10.18 6.20 10.12
CA ASN A 133 -11.63 5.96 10.09
C ASN A 133 -12.39 7.20 9.61
N TRP A 134 -11.99 8.39 10.08
CA TRP A 134 -12.56 9.65 9.61
C TRP A 134 -12.33 9.83 8.11
N ILE A 135 -11.12 9.57 7.62
CA ILE A 135 -10.77 9.67 6.18
C ILE A 135 -11.66 8.74 5.35
N ILE A 136 -11.70 7.45 5.65
CA ILE A 136 -12.45 6.48 4.81
C ILE A 136 -13.97 6.66 4.89
N THR A 137 -14.47 7.28 5.96
CA THR A 137 -15.90 7.59 6.13
C THR A 137 -16.30 8.83 5.32
N ASN A 138 -15.48 9.88 5.37
CA ASN A 138 -15.84 11.20 4.84
C ASN A 138 -15.29 11.49 3.44
N ILE A 139 -14.29 10.73 2.99
CA ILE A 139 -13.62 10.93 1.70
C ILE A 139 -13.86 9.70 0.82
N SER A 140 -14.18 9.94 -0.46
CA SER A 140 -14.33 8.84 -1.42
C SER A 140 -12.96 8.31 -1.85
N ILE A 141 -12.61 7.11 -1.38
CA ILE A 141 -11.38 6.40 -1.74
C ILE A 141 -11.75 5.11 -2.50
N PRO A 142 -12.11 5.21 -3.80
CA PRO A 142 -12.49 4.04 -4.58
C PRO A 142 -11.27 3.14 -4.83
N VAL A 143 -11.47 1.83 -4.68
CA VAL A 143 -10.55 0.78 -5.12
C VAL A 143 -11.42 -0.28 -5.80
N ASP A 144 -11.14 -0.57 -7.07
CA ASP A 144 -11.89 -1.56 -7.84
C ASP A 144 -11.20 -2.94 -7.83
N LEU A 145 -9.88 -3.00 -7.62
CA LEU A 145 -9.14 -4.26 -7.48
C LEU A 145 -7.90 -4.11 -6.60
N ILE A 146 -7.64 -5.12 -5.77
CA ILE A 146 -6.35 -5.33 -5.12
C ILE A 146 -5.60 -6.45 -5.86
N VAL A 147 -4.41 -6.17 -6.37
CA VAL A 147 -3.49 -7.21 -6.86
C VAL A 147 -2.47 -7.47 -5.77
N TYR A 148 -2.55 -8.65 -5.15
CA TYR A 148 -1.61 -9.05 -4.11
C TYR A 148 -0.45 -9.86 -4.72
N LEU A 149 0.74 -9.25 -4.73
CA LEU A 149 1.98 -9.96 -5.06
C LEU A 149 2.43 -10.72 -3.81
N GLN A 150 1.98 -11.96 -3.71
CA GLN A 150 2.28 -12.86 -2.60
C GLN A 150 3.70 -13.39 -2.77
N THR A 151 4.62 -12.95 -1.90
CA THR A 151 6.04 -13.33 -1.92
C THR A 151 6.44 -13.78 -0.52
N SER A 152 7.22 -14.86 -0.44
CA SER A 152 7.78 -15.35 0.81
C SER A 152 8.69 -14.30 1.47
N PRO A 153 8.72 -14.24 2.81
CA PRO A 153 9.65 -13.38 3.54
C PRO A 153 11.11 -13.57 3.13
N GLN A 154 11.51 -14.82 2.84
CA GLN A 154 12.87 -15.18 2.44
C GLN A 154 13.23 -14.55 1.10
N THR A 155 12.39 -14.71 0.08
CA THR A 155 12.61 -14.06 -1.22
C THR A 155 12.56 -12.54 -1.13
N CYS A 156 11.67 -11.98 -0.31
CA CYS A 156 11.65 -10.55 -0.01
C CYS A 156 12.97 -10.08 0.61
N HIS A 157 13.51 -10.81 1.58
CA HIS A 157 14.77 -10.48 2.25
C HIS A 157 15.96 -10.55 1.30
N GLU A 158 16.03 -11.56 0.43
CA GLU A 158 17.06 -11.66 -0.61
C GLU A 158 17.00 -10.48 -1.59
N ARG A 159 15.81 -10.14 -2.09
CA ARG A 159 15.60 -8.99 -2.99
C ARG A 159 15.90 -7.65 -2.30
N LEU A 160 15.56 -7.53 -1.02
CA LEU A 160 15.85 -6.35 -0.23
C LEU A 160 17.36 -6.12 -0.10
N LYS A 161 18.14 -7.19 0.13
CA LYS A 161 19.61 -7.13 0.13
C LYS A 161 20.17 -6.72 -1.22
N GLN A 162 19.62 -7.22 -2.33
CA GLN A 162 20.05 -6.84 -3.68
C GLN A 162 19.73 -5.37 -4.03
N ARG A 163 18.60 -4.84 -3.53
CA ARG A 163 18.19 -3.45 -3.76
C ARG A 163 19.14 -2.44 -3.09
N CYS A 164 19.83 -2.83 -2.02
CA CYS A 164 20.85 -2.03 -1.34
C CYS A 164 20.41 -0.61 -0.91
N ARG A 165 19.13 -0.41 -0.56
CA ARG A 165 18.69 0.88 -0.02
C ARG A 165 19.20 1.04 1.42
N GLU A 166 19.95 2.11 1.69
CA GLU A 166 20.64 2.32 2.99
C GLU A 166 19.70 2.18 4.20
N GLU A 167 18.51 2.78 4.14
CA GLU A 167 17.54 2.73 5.25
C GLU A 167 16.96 1.34 5.48
N GLU A 168 16.95 0.49 4.45
CA GLU A 168 16.33 -0.85 4.51
C GLU A 168 17.33 -1.91 4.98
N LYS A 169 18.65 -1.64 5.00
CA LYS A 169 19.68 -2.63 5.38
C LYS A 169 19.53 -3.20 6.79
N VAL A 170 18.89 -2.45 7.68
CA VAL A 170 18.66 -2.83 9.08
C VAL A 170 17.41 -3.69 9.27
N ILE A 171 16.62 -3.93 8.23
CA ILE A 171 15.35 -4.67 8.32
C ILE A 171 15.65 -6.17 8.47
N PRO A 172 15.29 -6.79 9.61
CA PRO A 172 15.52 -8.20 9.84
C PRO A 172 14.46 -9.07 9.15
N LEU A 173 14.75 -10.37 8.96
CA LEU A 173 13.82 -11.31 8.30
C LEU A 173 12.50 -11.42 9.09
N GLU A 174 12.60 -11.44 10.42
CA GLU A 174 11.46 -11.56 11.35
C GLU A 174 10.46 -10.39 11.18
N TYR A 175 10.96 -9.21 10.81
CA TYR A 175 10.10 -8.07 10.47
C TYR A 175 9.32 -8.35 9.18
N LEU A 176 9.97 -8.90 8.15
CA LEU A 176 9.31 -9.27 6.90
C LEU A 176 8.31 -10.41 7.09
N GLU A 177 8.59 -11.37 7.98
CA GLU A 177 7.65 -12.42 8.37
C GLU A 177 6.41 -11.85 9.05
N SER A 178 6.58 -10.89 9.96
CA SER A 178 5.47 -10.20 10.63
C SER A 178 4.58 -9.45 9.64
N ILE A 179 5.19 -8.72 8.70
CA ILE A 179 4.47 -8.02 7.62
C ILE A 179 3.76 -9.02 6.69
N HIS A 180 4.40 -10.13 6.35
CA HIS A 180 3.79 -11.19 5.55
C HIS A 180 2.54 -11.75 6.23
N GLN A 181 2.62 -12.06 7.53
CA GLN A 181 1.47 -12.61 8.26
C GLN A 181 0.28 -11.65 8.29
N LEU A 182 0.53 -10.34 8.44
CA LEU A 182 -0.53 -9.33 8.37
C LEU A 182 -1.19 -9.25 7.00
N TYR A 183 -0.41 -9.39 5.92
CA TYR A 183 -0.97 -9.48 4.56
C TYR A 183 -1.80 -10.75 4.37
N GLU A 184 -1.33 -11.91 4.85
CA GLU A 184 -2.08 -13.17 4.78
C GLU A 184 -3.40 -13.09 5.57
N ASP A 185 -3.37 -12.53 6.77
CA ASP A 185 -4.56 -12.36 7.60
C ASP A 185 -5.59 -11.41 6.95
N TRP A 186 -5.10 -10.32 6.34
CA TRP A 186 -5.96 -9.33 5.69
C TRP A 186 -6.51 -9.81 4.36
N LEU A 187 -5.66 -10.25 3.43
CA LEU A 187 -6.01 -10.48 2.03
C LEU A 187 -6.42 -11.92 1.72
N ILE A 188 -5.91 -12.91 2.47
CA ILE A 188 -6.20 -14.33 2.21
C ILE A 188 -7.25 -14.86 3.17
N LYS A 189 -6.97 -14.79 4.48
CA LYS A 189 -7.88 -15.30 5.52
C LYS A 189 -9.10 -14.40 5.74
N LYS A 190 -8.97 -13.10 5.41
CA LYS A 190 -10.02 -12.08 5.55
C LYS A 190 -10.55 -11.98 6.99
N THR A 191 -9.65 -12.12 7.95
CA THR A 191 -10.01 -12.24 9.38
C THR A 191 -9.98 -10.92 10.14
N THR A 192 -9.41 -9.87 9.57
CA THR A 192 -9.19 -8.60 10.27
C THR A 192 -10.27 -7.56 9.98
N VAL A 193 -10.54 -7.29 8.69
CA VAL A 193 -11.44 -6.20 8.26
C VAL A 193 -12.09 -6.51 6.91
N PRO A 194 -13.25 -5.91 6.59
CA PRO A 194 -13.84 -5.99 5.25
C PRO A 194 -12.86 -5.49 4.19
N LEU A 195 -12.78 -6.21 3.09
CA LEU A 195 -11.93 -5.84 1.96
C LEU A 195 -12.55 -4.64 1.22
N PRO A 196 -11.73 -3.64 0.82
CA PRO A 196 -12.23 -2.49 0.07
C PRO A 196 -12.55 -2.84 -1.39
N ALA A 197 -12.05 -3.98 -1.90
CA ALA A 197 -12.19 -4.42 -3.28
C ALA A 197 -11.98 -5.94 -3.42
N PRO A 198 -12.38 -6.56 -4.55
CA PRO A 198 -11.93 -7.90 -4.94
C PRO A 198 -10.40 -8.04 -4.96
N ILE A 199 -9.90 -9.26 -4.81
CA ILE A 199 -8.46 -9.55 -4.76
C ILE A 199 -8.07 -10.52 -5.88
N LEU A 200 -6.99 -10.18 -6.57
CA LEU A 200 -6.26 -11.08 -7.43
C LEU A 200 -4.90 -11.41 -6.80
N VAL A 201 -4.69 -12.66 -6.42
CA VAL A 201 -3.42 -13.13 -5.85
C VAL A 201 -2.51 -13.61 -6.98
N ILE A 202 -1.26 -13.13 -7.00
CA ILE A 202 -0.22 -13.56 -7.93
C ILE A 202 0.97 -14.05 -7.10
N PRO A 203 1.31 -15.36 -7.16
CA PRO A 203 2.54 -15.89 -6.57
C PRO A 203 3.76 -15.22 -7.22
N ALA A 204 4.61 -14.62 -6.38
CA ALA A 204 5.64 -13.69 -6.81
C ALA A 204 7.06 -14.05 -6.34
N ASP A 205 7.30 -15.30 -5.96
CA ASP A 205 8.63 -15.83 -5.58
C ASP A 205 9.55 -16.13 -6.78
N HIS A 206 9.05 -15.99 -8.00
CA HIS A 206 9.79 -16.35 -9.21
C HIS A 206 10.76 -15.28 -9.70
N ASP A 207 11.65 -15.64 -10.63
CA ASP A 207 12.52 -14.70 -11.32
C ASP A 207 11.74 -13.71 -12.20
N LEU A 208 12.43 -12.66 -12.67
CA LEU A 208 11.83 -11.59 -13.46
C LEU A 208 11.14 -12.10 -14.73
N GLN A 209 11.74 -13.05 -15.47
CA GLN A 209 11.15 -13.53 -16.73
C GLN A 209 9.82 -14.23 -16.48
N LYS A 210 9.78 -15.09 -15.47
CA LYS A 210 8.56 -15.78 -15.07
C LYS A 210 7.52 -14.81 -14.50
N MET A 211 7.95 -13.76 -13.78
CA MET A 211 7.03 -12.70 -13.31
C MET A 211 6.41 -11.93 -14.47
N LEU A 212 7.19 -11.55 -15.49
CA LEU A 212 6.65 -10.89 -16.69
C LEU A 212 5.60 -11.75 -17.39
N HIS A 213 5.83 -13.06 -17.48
CA HIS A 213 4.84 -13.99 -18.00
C HIS A 213 3.56 -14.05 -17.15
N GLN A 214 3.69 -14.03 -15.82
CA GLN A 214 2.52 -13.96 -14.92
C GLN A 214 1.72 -12.67 -15.09
N TYR A 215 2.39 -11.54 -15.29
CA TYR A 215 1.73 -10.26 -15.52
C TYR A 215 0.97 -10.26 -16.85
N GLU A 216 1.58 -10.75 -17.92
CA GLU A 216 0.92 -10.89 -19.23
C GLU A 216 -0.29 -11.83 -19.15
N LYS A 217 -0.12 -13.01 -18.52
CA LYS A 217 -1.20 -13.99 -18.36
C LYS A 217 -2.41 -13.44 -17.59
N ASN A 218 -2.17 -12.54 -16.63
CA ASN A 218 -3.23 -11.94 -15.82
C ASN A 218 -3.65 -10.55 -16.30
N ARG A 219 -3.09 -10.05 -17.42
CA ARG A 219 -3.29 -8.69 -17.92
C ARG A 219 -4.76 -8.32 -18.04
N ASP A 220 -5.55 -9.14 -18.71
CA ASP A 220 -6.98 -8.86 -18.92
C ASP A 220 -7.76 -8.87 -17.60
N ARG A 221 -7.41 -9.78 -16.68
CA ARG A 221 -8.05 -9.85 -15.35
C ARG A 221 -7.71 -8.64 -14.49
N ILE A 222 -6.50 -8.11 -14.61
CA ILE A 222 -6.05 -6.91 -13.89
C ILE A 222 -6.77 -5.69 -14.46
N LEU A 223 -6.85 -5.56 -15.79
CA LEU A 223 -7.38 -4.37 -16.45
C LEU A 223 -8.91 -4.33 -16.55
N ALA A 224 -9.59 -5.48 -16.50
CA ALA A 224 -11.05 -5.58 -16.49
C ALA A 224 -11.65 -5.56 -15.06
N ALA A 225 -11.01 -4.86 -14.12
CA ALA A 225 -11.43 -4.79 -12.72
C ALA A 225 -12.84 -4.21 -12.52
N ASP A 226 -13.39 -3.49 -13.50
CA ASP A 226 -14.78 -3.02 -13.54
C ASP A 226 -15.82 -4.14 -13.77
N ARG A 227 -15.38 -5.36 -14.11
CA ARG A 227 -16.23 -6.50 -14.50
C ARG A 227 -16.10 -7.73 -13.58
N LEU A 228 -15.34 -7.64 -12.49
CA LEU A 228 -15.14 -8.69 -11.49
C LEU A 228 -16.06 -8.49 -10.28
#